data_AF-A0A2H0BKB9-F1
#
_entry.id   AF-A0A2H0BKB9-F1
#
_cell.length_a   1.000
_cell.length_b   1.000
_cell.length_c   1.000
_cell.angle_alpha   90.00
_cell.angle_beta   90.00
_cell.angle_gamma   90.00
#
_symmetry.space_group_name_H-M   'P 1'
#
loop_
_entity.id
_entity.type
_entity.pdbx_description
1 polymer ?
#
loop_
_entity_poly.entity_id
_entity_poly.type
_entity_poly.pdbx_seq_one_letter_code
_entity_poly.pdbx_strand_id
1 'polypeptide(L)' 'MVGSSLIFGISIWLVAKVFVLLALVMYIVFSLVVIRQIKLMLETVDMGLNLLIRFIGWGHFLFAVGIFVIALTIL' A
#
# COMPACT_ATOMS: atom_id res chain seq x y z
N MET A 1 27.86 -2.17 2.42
CA MET A 1 28.10 -0.71 2.48
C MET A 1 27.65 -0.13 1.14
N VAL A 2 26.40 0.33 1.00
CA VAL A 2 26.00 1.09 -0.19
C VAL A 2 26.37 2.53 0.09
N GLY A 3 27.40 3.02 -0.61
CA GLY A 3 27.99 4.33 -0.38
C GLY A 3 27.00 5.46 -0.63
N SER A 4 27.09 6.50 0.18
CA SER A 4 26.40 7.77 -0.01
C SER A 4 26.88 8.42 -1.30
N SER A 5 26.20 8.13 -2.41
CA SER A 5 26.31 8.92 -3.64
C SER A 5 25.64 10.27 -3.39
N LEU A 6 26.49 11.28 -3.17
CA LEU A 6 26.06 12.66 -2.98
C LEU A 6 25.97 13.33 -4.34
N ILE A 7 24.79 13.82 -4.69
CA ILE A 7 24.58 14.72 -5.84
C ILE A 7 24.12 16.05 -5.23
N PHE A 8 24.84 17.14 -5.50
CA PHE A 8 24.56 18.48 -4.93
C PHE A 8 24.45 18.51 -3.38
N GLY A 9 25.15 17.62 -2.68
CA GLY A 9 25.09 17.54 -1.21
C GLY A 9 23.88 16.82 -0.63
N ILE A 10 22.96 16.33 -1.49
CA ILE A 10 21.81 15.51 -1.08
C ILE A 10 22.15 14.03 -1.27
N SER A 11 21.83 13.21 -0.26
CA SER A 11 21.93 11.75 -0.36
C SER A 11 20.80 11.22 -1.25
N ILE A 12 21.16 10.63 -2.40
CA ILE A 12 20.21 9.98 -3.32
C ILE A 12 19.35 8.94 -2.57
N TRP A 13 19.96 8.25 -1.61
CA TRP A 13 19.28 7.21 -0.85
C TRP A 13 18.19 7.77 0.06
N LEU A 14 18.40 8.95 0.65
CA LEU A 14 17.38 9.62 1.45
C LEU A 14 16.16 9.98 0.59
N VAL A 15 16.41 10.52 -0.61
CA VAL A 15 15.34 10.87 -1.56
C VAL A 15 14.54 9.63 -1.95
N ALA A 16 15.22 8.54 -2.31
CA ALA A 16 14.56 7.29 -2.67
C ALA A 16 13.63 6.75 -1.56
N LYS A 17 14.09 6.77 -0.29
CA LYS A 17 13.26 6.35 0.86
C LYS A 17 11.98 7.17 0.99
N VAL A 18 12.08 8.49 0.85
CA VAL A 18 10.91 9.38 0.92
C VAL A 18 9.91 9.07 -0.19
N PHE A 19 10.38 8.87 -1.43
CA PHE A 19 9.51 8.51 -2.54
C PHE A 19 8.80 7.16 -2.35
N VAL A 20 9.50 6.16 -1.81
CA VAL A 20 8.90 4.86 -1.49
C VAL A 20 7.81 5.01 -0.41
N LEU A 21 8.06 5.79 0.64
CA LEU A 21 7.05 6.05 1.67
C LEU A 21 5.82 6.77 1.08
N LEU A 22 6.02 7.76 0.22
CA LEU A 22 4.91 8.43 -0.48
C LEU A 22 4.12 7.47 -1.37
N ALA A 23 4.79 6.59 -2.10
CA ALA A 23 4.13 5.57 -2.92
C ALA A 23 3.31 4.60 -2.07
N LEU A 24 3.80 4.20 -0.89
CA LEU A 24 3.06 3.34 0.03
C LEU A 24 1.83 4.04 0.62
N VAL A 25 1.89 5.35 0.90
CA VAL A 25 0.70 6.12 1.30
C VAL A 25 -0.35 6.12 0.18
N MET A 26 0.06 6.35 -1.07
CA MET A 26 -0.86 6.26 -2.21
C MET A 26 -1.44 4.84 -2.35
N TYR A 27 -0.65 3.81 -2.08
CA TYR A 27 -1.09 2.42 -2.12
C TYR A 27 -2.16 2.11 -1.06
N ILE A 28 -2.05 2.69 0.14
CA ILE A 28 -3.10 2.59 1.17
C ILE A 28 -4.40 3.21 0.64
N VAL A 29 -4.35 4.42 0.07
CA VAL A 29 -5.52 5.07 -0.53
C VAL A 29 -6.13 4.21 -1.64
N PHE A 30 -5.28 3.63 -2.50
CA PHE A 30 -5.72 2.72 -3.54
C PHE A 30 -6.43 1.49 -2.97
N SER A 31 -5.92 0.88 -1.91
CA SER A 31 -6.58 -0.27 -1.28
C SER A 31 -7.95 0.05 -0.67
N LEU A 32 -8.18 1.28 -0.20
CA LEU A 32 -9.53 1.76 0.18
C LEU A 32 -10.47 1.84 -1.03
N VAL A 33 -9.97 2.32 -2.17
CA VAL A 33 -10.73 2.33 -3.43
C VAL A 33 -11.12 0.91 -3.82
N VAL A 34 -10.21 -0.06 -3.70
CA VAL A 34 -10.49 -1.48 -3.99
C VAL A 34 -11.61 -2.01 -3.10
N ILE A 35 -11.63 -1.72 -1.79
CA ILE A 35 -12.73 -2.14 -0.90
C ILE A 35 -14.07 -1.57 -1.39
N ARG A 36 -14.09 -0.29 -1.79
CA ARG A 36 -15.30 0.33 -2.36
C ARG A 36 -15.74 -0.37 -3.65
N GLN A 37 -14.80 -0.72 -4.53
CA GLN A 37 -15.10 -1.42 -5.78
C GLN A 37 -15.65 -2.82 -5.51
N ILE A 38 -15.06 -3.56 -4.57
CA ILE A 38 -15.58 -4.86 -4.13
C ILE A 38 -17.03 -4.71 -3.65
N LYS A 39 -17.34 -3.69 -2.84
CA LYS A 39 -18.70 -3.46 -2.36
C LYS A 39 -19.69 -3.27 -3.52
N LEU A 40 -19.37 -2.42 -4.50
CA LEU A 40 -20.22 -2.14 -5.66
C LEU A 40 -20.42 -3.36 -6.57
N MET A 41 -19.37 -4.17 -6.75
CA MET A 41 -19.46 -5.39 -7.58
C MET A 41 -20.32 -6.47 -6.92
N LEU A 42 -20.29 -6.57 -5.60
CA LEU A 42 -21.10 -7.54 -4.86
C LEU A 42 -22.59 -7.17 -4.80
N GLU A 43 -22.96 -5.95 -5.17
CA GLU A 43 -24.37 -5.54 -5.29
C GLU A 43 -25.02 -6.04 -6.59
N THR A 44 -24.24 -6.38 -7.61
CA THR A 44 -24.75 -6.81 -8.93
C THR A 44 -24.69 -8.32 -9.14
N VAL A 45 -23.72 -8.99 -8.54
CA VAL A 45 -23.49 -10.42 -8.72
C VAL A 45 -23.61 -11.14 -7.37
N ASP A 46 -24.75 -11.81 -7.16
CA ASP A 46 -24.97 -12.60 -5.95
C ASP A 46 -24.37 -14.00 -6.12
N MET A 47 -23.13 -14.17 -5.65
CA MET A 47 -22.42 -15.45 -5.63
C MET A 47 -22.19 -15.91 -4.18
N GLY A 48 -22.11 -17.23 -3.97
CA GLY A 48 -21.81 -17.80 -2.64
C GLY A 48 -20.46 -17.38 -2.04
N LEU A 49 -19.58 -16.72 -2.81
CA LEU A 49 -18.25 -16.27 -2.39
C LEU A 49 -18.19 -14.82 -1.91
N ASN A 50 -19.33 -14.12 -1.82
CA ASN A 50 -19.40 -12.70 -1.47
C ASN A 50 -18.67 -12.35 -0.16
N LEU A 51 -18.80 -13.21 0.86
CA LEU A 51 -18.11 -13.02 2.15
C LEU A 51 -16.59 -13.15 2.02
N LEU A 52 -16.12 -14.18 1.31
CA LEU A 52 -14.68 -14.42 1.12
C LEU A 52 -14.02 -13.23 0.40
N ILE A 53 -14.65 -12.72 -0.66
CA ILE A 53 -14.14 -11.58 -1.43
C ILE A 53 -14.06 -10.32 -0.54
N ARG A 54 -15.06 -10.08 0.32
CA ARG A 54 -15.01 -8.97 1.29
C ARG A 54 -13.86 -9.13 2.28
N PHE A 55 -13.63 -10.34 2.80
CA PHE A 55 -12.52 -10.61 3.73
C PHE A 55 -11.17 -10.39 3.06
N ILE A 56 -10.98 -10.84 1.82
CA ILE A 56 -9.74 -10.61 1.07
C ILE A 56 -9.50 -9.12 0.85
N GLY A 57 -10.54 -8.34 0.50
CA GLY A 57 -10.43 -6.89 0.32
C GLY A 57 -9.96 -6.17 1.59
N TRP A 58 -10.58 -6.48 2.74
CA TRP A 58 -10.17 -5.91 4.03
C TRP A 58 -8.79 -6.41 4.48
N GLY A 59 -8.48 -7.68 4.24
CA GLY A 59 -7.16 -8.25 4.53
C GLY A 59 -6.05 -7.58 3.71
N HIS A 60 -6.31 -7.30 2.44
CA HIS A 60 -5.38 -6.56 1.58
C HIS A 60 -5.12 -5.14 2.07
N PHE A 61 -6.16 -4.41 2.49
CA PHE A 61 -6.01 -3.09 3.10
C PHE A 61 -5.19 -3.14 4.40
N LEU A 62 -5.50 -4.09 5.30
CA LEU A 62 -4.74 -4.25 6.54
C LEU A 62 -3.28 -4.58 6.26
N PHE A 63 -3.01 -5.43 5.26
CA PHE A 63 -1.65 -5.75 4.82
C PHE A 63 -0.93 -4.52 4.27
N ALA A 64 -1.57 -3.69 3.45
CA ALA A 64 -1.01 -2.45 2.93
C ALA A 64 -0.59 -1.49 4.06
N VAL A 65 -1.46 -1.31 5.07
CA VAL A 65 -1.16 -0.50 6.26
C VAL A 65 0.00 -1.12 7.05
N GLY A 66 0.00 -2.44 7.25
CA GLY A 66 1.06 -3.15 7.95
C GLY A 66 2.43 -2.99 7.28
N ILE A 67 2.49 -3.12 5.95
CA ILE A 67 3.72 -2.89 5.18
C ILE A 67 4.23 -1.46 5.32
N PHE A 68 3.33 -0.47 5.31
CA PHE A 68 3.72 0.93 5.53
C PHE A 68 4.32 1.16 6.93
N VAL A 69 3.69 0.60 7.97
CA VAL A 69 4.22 0.68 9.34
C VAL A 69 5.60 0.02 9.45
N ILE A 70 5.78 -1.15 8.84
CA ILE A 70 7.08 -1.82 8.81
C ILE A 70 8.10 -0.94 8.08
N ALA A 71 7.74 -0.37 6.92
CA ALA A 71 8.62 0.49 6.15
C ALA A 71 9.12 1.70 6.96
N LEU A 72 8.32 2.28 7.85
CA LEU A 72 8.76 3.38 8.72
C LEU A 72 9.92 3.01 9.66
N THR A 73 10.11 1.71 9.95
CA THR A 73 11.14 1.23 10.87
C THR A 73 12.39 0.70 10.17
N ILE A 74 12.24 0.10 8.99
CA ILE A 74 13.35 -0.59 8.30
C ILE A 74 13.90 0.15 7.08
N LEU A 75 13.13 1.07 6.48
CA LEU A 75 13.50 1.74 5.23
C LEU A 75 14.37 2.95 5.48
#